data_AF-W9CD79-F1
#
_entry.id   AF-W9CD79-F1
#
_cell.length_a   1.000
_cell.length_b   1.000
_cell.length_c   1.000
_cell.angle_alpha   90.00
_cell.angle_beta   90.00
_cell.angle_gamma   90.00
#
_symmetry.space_group_name_H-M   'P 1'
#
loop_
_entity.id
_entity.type
_entity.pdbx_description
1 polymer ?
#
loop_
_entity_poly.entity_id
_entity_poly.type
_entity_poly.pdbx_seq_one_letter_code
_entity_poly.pdbx_strand_id
1 'polypeptide(L)'
;MPSPFQNILTASLINSSTRLEIRDPYSIHVLLLWEITKLFDFALWLSRDLARDLEKNRIFKEDPQPDYNRMHELARHAIHTSEMLEITLETLMAIIREHDLFFDDNTTLPKSIRTISRQTMRDLQFQNTIIKSLHSRSKALEDRLRNEINLAFNIVAQYDSRISVRLSKAMQMDSFSMRTIAILGLLFLPGTFICVSNIQY
;
A
#
# COMPACT_ATOMS: atom_id res chain seq x y z
N MET A 1 14.22 2.15 -20.91
CA MET A 1 14.04 3.37 -20.09
C MET A 1 12.77 4.07 -20.55
N PRO A 2 11.87 4.51 -19.66
CA PRO A 2 10.69 5.28 -20.05
C PRO A 2 11.11 6.54 -20.80
N SER A 3 10.51 6.82 -21.95
CA SER A 3 10.78 8.02 -22.77
C SER A 3 10.68 9.35 -22.01
N PRO A 4 9.75 9.53 -21.04
CA PRO A 4 9.71 10.74 -20.22
C PRO A 4 10.96 10.92 -19.36
N PHE A 5 11.49 9.84 -18.79
CA PHE A 5 12.70 9.89 -17.97
C PHE A 5 13.93 10.24 -18.80
N GLN A 6 14.06 9.66 -20.00
CA GLN A 6 15.14 10.01 -20.92
C GLN A 6 15.08 11.50 -21.27
N ASN A 7 13.90 12.02 -21.64
CA ASN A 7 13.75 13.42 -22.01
C ASN A 7 14.07 14.37 -20.83
N ILE A 8 13.63 14.04 -19.62
CA ILE A 8 13.93 14.82 -18.41
C ILE A 8 15.42 14.78 -18.09
N LEU A 9 16.04 13.60 -18.11
CA LEU A 9 17.47 13.43 -17.85
C LEU A 9 18.31 14.18 -18.90
N THR A 10 17.99 14.03 -20.18
CA THR A 10 18.66 14.74 -21.27
C THR A 10 18.48 16.25 -21.14
N ALA A 11 17.30 16.74 -20.76
CA ALA A 11 17.09 18.16 -20.48
C ALA A 11 17.90 18.65 -19.28
N SER A 12 17.99 17.88 -18.20
CA SER A 12 18.78 18.18 -17.00
C SER A 12 20.29 18.22 -17.30
N LEU A 13 20.75 17.34 -18.19
CA LEU A 13 22.15 17.28 -18.65
C LEU A 13 22.51 18.43 -19.63
N ILE A 14 21.57 18.87 -20.47
CA ILE A 14 21.77 19.96 -21.44
C ILE A 14 21.64 21.34 -20.80
N ASN A 15 20.85 21.47 -19.73
CA ASN A 15 20.65 22.75 -19.06
C ASN A 15 21.93 23.17 -18.32
N SER A 16 22.65 24.14 -18.89
CA SER A 16 23.95 24.68 -18.44
C SER A 16 23.98 25.30 -17.03
N SER A 17 22.86 25.30 -16.31
CA SER A 17 22.73 25.75 -14.92
C SER A 17 23.20 24.68 -13.92
N THR A 18 23.04 23.40 -14.28
CA THR A 18 23.72 22.27 -13.66
C THR A 18 25.08 22.16 -14.32
N ARG A 19 26.03 23.00 -13.90
CA ARG A 19 27.43 22.69 -14.17
C ARG A 19 27.68 21.32 -13.55
N LEU A 20 27.65 20.28 -14.39
CA LEU A 20 28.47 19.09 -14.18
C LEU A 20 29.87 19.64 -14.03
N GLU A 21 30.27 19.89 -12.79
CA GLU A 21 31.64 20.21 -12.49
C GLU A 21 32.35 18.88 -12.59
N ILE A 22 32.67 18.49 -13.84
CA ILE A 22 33.41 17.29 -14.27
C ILE A 22 34.73 17.10 -13.48
N ARG A 23 35.11 18.10 -12.68
CA ARG A 23 36.19 18.11 -11.71
C ARG A 23 35.94 17.16 -10.51
N ASP A 24 34.70 16.81 -10.20
CA ASP A 24 34.35 15.76 -9.24
C ASP A 24 33.62 14.60 -9.98
N PRO A 25 34.22 13.39 -10.04
CA PRO A 25 33.63 12.25 -10.74
C PRO A 25 32.29 11.78 -10.16
N TYR A 26 31.97 12.11 -8.90
CA TYR A 26 30.72 11.71 -8.24
C TYR A 26 29.58 12.70 -8.45
N SER A 27 29.85 13.88 -9.03
CA SER A 27 28.82 14.89 -9.32
C SER A 27 27.71 14.39 -10.25
N ILE A 28 27.99 13.41 -11.11
CA ILE A 28 26.99 12.77 -11.97
C ILE A 28 25.95 11.99 -11.15
N HIS A 29 26.36 11.38 -10.04
CA HIS A 29 25.43 10.65 -9.16
C HIS A 29 24.43 11.61 -8.52
N VAL A 30 24.86 12.82 -8.14
CA VAL A 30 23.96 13.86 -7.62
C VAL A 30 22.85 14.17 -8.64
N LEU A 31 23.19 14.38 -9.91
CA LEU A 31 22.20 14.66 -10.95
C LEU A 31 21.22 13.51 -11.16
N LEU A 32 21.72 12.28 -11.21
CA LEU A 32 20.88 11.09 -11.34
C LEU A 32 19.94 10.95 -10.15
N LEU A 33 20.45 11.14 -8.93
CA LEU A 33 19.66 11.07 -7.70
C LEU A 33 18.56 12.13 -7.66
N TRP A 34 18.81 13.35 -8.16
CA TRP A 34 17.76 14.36 -8.26
C TRP A 34 16.56 13.89 -9.08
N GLU A 35 16.78 13.25 -10.23
CA GLU A 35 15.69 12.75 -11.07
C GLU A 35 15.04 11.48 -10.48
N ILE A 36 15.84 10.58 -9.92
CA ILE A 36 15.35 9.37 -9.23
C ILE A 36 14.45 9.75 -8.05
N THR A 37 14.88 10.72 -7.24
CA THR A 37 14.12 11.23 -6.10
C THR A 37 12.76 11.80 -6.53
N LYS A 38 12.71 12.56 -7.64
CA LYS A 38 11.43 13.08 -8.18
C LYS A 38 10.49 11.95 -8.62
N LEU A 39 11.03 10.92 -9.28
CA LEU A 39 10.23 9.77 -9.70
C LEU A 39 9.66 9.01 -8.51
N PHE A 40 10.48 8.76 -7.47
CA PHE A 40 10.00 8.09 -6.26
C PHE A 40 8.95 8.92 -5.51
N ASP A 41 9.17 10.24 -5.35
CA ASP A 41 8.17 11.09 -4.71
C ASP A 41 6.85 11.03 -5.49
N PHE A 42 6.88 11.20 -6.82
CA PHE A 42 5.69 11.09 -7.66
C PHE A 42 4.96 9.74 -7.53
N ALA A 43 5.70 8.63 -7.59
CA ALA A 43 5.14 7.29 -7.45
C ALA A 43 4.49 7.07 -6.07
N LEU A 44 5.11 7.59 -5.01
CA LEU A 44 4.55 7.53 -3.65
C LEU A 44 3.30 8.40 -3.49
N TRP A 45 3.26 9.58 -4.10
CA TRP A 45 2.07 10.43 -4.13
C TRP A 45 0.89 9.73 -4.81
N LEU A 46 1.13 9.13 -5.99
CA LEU A 46 0.13 8.32 -6.70
C LEU A 46 -0.37 7.16 -5.85
N SER A 47 0.55 6.38 -5.27
CA SER A 47 0.19 5.21 -4.46
C SER A 47 -0.63 5.60 -3.23
N ARG A 48 -0.29 6.73 -2.60
CA ARG A 48 -1.05 7.28 -1.48
C ARG A 48 -2.44 7.75 -1.90
N ASP A 49 -2.59 8.35 -3.06
CA ASP A 49 -3.90 8.78 -3.57
C ASP A 49 -4.80 7.59 -3.87
N LEU A 50 -4.25 6.50 -4.42
CA LEU A 50 -4.96 5.23 -4.58
C LEU A 50 -5.35 4.62 -3.24
N ALA A 51 -4.48 4.67 -2.23
CA ALA A 51 -4.82 4.22 -0.89
C ALA A 51 -5.95 5.04 -0.30
N ARG A 52 -5.90 6.38 -0.45
CA ARG A 52 -6.95 7.28 0.00
C ARG A 52 -8.29 7.04 -0.70
N ASP A 53 -8.28 6.64 -1.97
CA ASP A 53 -9.50 6.25 -2.69
C ASP A 53 -10.16 5.03 -2.03
N LEU A 54 -9.38 4.00 -1.70
CA LEU A 54 -9.88 2.82 -0.96
C LEU A 54 -10.53 3.22 0.38
N GLU A 55 -9.90 4.14 1.11
CA GLU A 55 -10.43 4.61 2.40
C GLU A 55 -11.73 5.40 2.28
N LYS A 56 -11.91 6.17 1.20
CA LYS A 56 -13.16 6.91 0.98
C LYS A 56 -14.31 5.97 0.63
N ASN A 57 -14.00 4.85 -0.02
CA ASN A 57 -14.98 3.85 -0.44
C ASN A 57 -15.39 2.90 0.70
N ARG A 58 -15.03 3.18 1.97
CA ARG A 58 -15.41 2.42 3.17
C ARG A 58 -16.93 2.40 3.49
N ILE A 59 -17.76 3.20 2.82
CA ILE A 59 -19.18 3.36 3.15
C ILE A 59 -19.99 2.17 2.60
N PHE A 60 -19.83 0.98 3.19
CA PHE A 60 -20.67 -0.17 2.91
C PHE A 60 -21.88 -0.15 3.85
N LYS A 61 -23.02 0.34 3.37
CA LYS A 61 -24.21 0.52 4.21
C LYS A 61 -25.01 -0.77 4.45
N GLU A 62 -24.92 -1.79 3.59
CA GLU A 62 -25.81 -2.97 3.71
C GLU A 62 -25.20 -4.32 3.33
N ASP A 63 -24.14 -4.36 2.51
CA ASP A 63 -23.38 -5.58 2.18
C ASP A 63 -21.93 -5.17 1.82
N PRO A 64 -20.93 -5.50 2.65
CA PRO A 64 -19.55 -5.15 2.36
C PRO A 64 -18.96 -6.09 1.30
N GLN A 65 -18.60 -5.52 0.15
CA GLN A 65 -17.86 -6.21 -0.90
C GLN A 65 -16.54 -5.48 -1.21
N PRO A 66 -15.50 -5.61 -0.35
CA PRO A 66 -14.21 -5.00 -0.61
C PRO A 66 -13.53 -5.63 -1.83
N ASP A 67 -12.89 -4.80 -2.65
CA ASP A 67 -12.02 -5.27 -3.74
C ASP A 67 -10.64 -5.67 -3.19
N TYR A 68 -10.58 -6.87 -2.59
CA TYR A 68 -9.34 -7.41 -1.99
C TYR A 68 -8.20 -7.51 -3.00
N ASN A 69 -8.49 -7.80 -4.27
CA ASN A 69 -7.48 -7.87 -5.30
C ASN A 69 -6.79 -6.52 -5.46
N ARG A 70 -7.56 -5.44 -5.68
CA ARG A 70 -7.00 -4.10 -5.81
C ARG A 70 -6.27 -3.65 -4.55
N MET A 71 -6.78 -3.98 -3.36
CA MET A 71 -6.12 -3.66 -2.09
C MET A 71 -4.75 -4.35 -1.96
N HIS A 72 -4.68 -5.66 -2.28
CA HIS A 72 -3.44 -6.43 -2.22
C HIS A 72 -2.44 -6.06 -3.31
N GLU A 73 -2.89 -5.77 -4.53
CA GLU A 73 -2.02 -5.25 -5.59
C GLU A 73 -1.38 -3.92 -5.18
N LEU A 74 -2.16 -3.00 -4.61
CA LEU A 74 -1.63 -1.73 -4.12
C LEU A 74 -0.65 -1.92 -2.96
N ALA A 75 -0.94 -2.84 -2.04
CA ALA A 75 -0.02 -3.20 -0.95
C ALA A 75 1.30 -3.78 -1.51
N ARG A 76 1.24 -4.66 -2.50
CA ARG A 76 2.44 -5.21 -3.16
C ARG A 76 3.30 -4.11 -3.77
N HIS A 77 2.69 -3.14 -4.47
CA HIS A 77 3.42 -2.01 -5.04
C HIS A 77 4.04 -1.11 -3.97
N ALA A 78 3.37 -0.89 -2.83
CA ALA A 78 3.93 -0.12 -1.73
C ALA A 78 5.12 -0.82 -1.06
N ILE A 79 5.04 -2.14 -0.87
CA ILE A 79 6.15 -2.98 -0.38
C ILE A 79 7.33 -2.88 -1.33
N HIS A 80 7.10 -3.14 -2.63
CA HIS A 80 8.17 -3.09 -3.63
C HIS A 80 8.83 -1.70 -3.73
N THR A 81 8.04 -0.63 -3.65
CA THR A 81 8.60 0.74 -3.64
C THR A 81 9.47 0.99 -2.40
N SER A 82 9.08 0.43 -1.25
CA SER A 82 9.88 0.52 -0.02
C SER A 82 11.20 -0.22 -0.15
N GLU A 83 11.19 -1.46 -0.67
CA GLU A 83 12.40 -2.24 -0.94
C GLU A 83 13.35 -1.49 -1.89
N MET A 84 12.81 -0.92 -2.97
CA MET A 84 13.60 -0.15 -3.93
C MET A 84 14.23 1.10 -3.30
N LEU A 85 13.51 1.79 -2.42
CA LEU A 85 14.03 2.94 -1.68
C LEU A 85 15.13 2.54 -0.68
N GLU A 86 14.97 1.40 0.00
CA GLU A 86 15.97 0.84 0.91
C GLU A 86 17.27 0.51 0.17
N ILE A 87 17.19 -0.21 -0.95
CA ILE A 87 18.35 -0.51 -1.81
C ILE A 87 18.99 0.79 -2.34
N THR A 88 18.19 1.78 -2.70
CA THR A 88 18.70 3.08 -3.15
C THR A 88 19.48 3.78 -2.04
N LEU A 89 19.03 3.70 -0.79
CA LEU A 89 19.73 4.24 0.37
C LEU A 89 21.06 3.56 0.62
N GLU A 90 21.09 2.23 0.59
CA GLU A 90 22.33 1.46 0.74
C GLU A 90 23.34 1.82 -0.34
N THR A 91 22.88 1.89 -1.59
CA THR A 91 23.71 2.29 -2.73
C THR A 91 24.26 3.71 -2.56
N LEU A 92 23.43 4.66 -2.13
CA LEU A 92 23.86 6.03 -1.90
C LEU A 92 24.85 6.15 -0.74
N MET A 93 24.65 5.39 0.34
CA MET A 93 25.62 5.35 1.43
C MET A 93 26.98 4.79 0.98
N ALA A 94 27.00 3.78 0.11
CA ALA A 94 28.22 3.28 -0.50
C ALA A 94 28.90 4.35 -1.38
N ILE A 95 28.14 5.06 -2.22
CA ILE A 95 28.66 6.17 -3.04
C ILE A 95 29.28 7.27 -2.17
N ILE A 96 28.61 7.67 -1.09
CA ILE A 96 29.11 8.69 -0.14
C ILE A 96 30.43 8.22 0.48
N ARG A 97 30.50 6.95 0.91
CA ARG A 97 31.71 6.39 1.51
C ARG A 97 32.88 6.36 0.54
N GLU A 98 32.66 5.92 -0.68
CA GLU A 98 33.70 5.89 -1.72
C GLU A 98 34.14 7.30 -2.12
N HIS A 99 33.24 8.28 -2.13
CA HIS A 99 33.60 9.69 -2.33
C HIS A 99 34.56 10.19 -1.25
N ASP A 100 34.23 9.96 0.03
CA ASP A 100 35.11 10.35 1.15
C ASP A 100 36.49 9.70 1.02
N LEU A 101 36.55 8.38 0.80
CA LEU A 101 37.81 7.64 0.63
C LEU A 101 38.65 8.20 -0.53
N PHE A 102 38.03 8.46 -1.69
CA PHE A 102 38.74 8.99 -2.85
C PHE A 102 39.40 10.36 -2.56
N PHE A 103 38.71 11.26 -1.87
CA PHE A 103 39.23 12.61 -1.59
C PHE A 103 40.18 12.67 -0.39
N ASP A 104 40.10 11.69 0.51
CA ASP A 104 41.06 11.47 1.60
C ASP A 104 42.38 10.91 1.06
N ASP A 105 42.35 9.91 0.16
CA ASP A 105 43.55 9.34 -0.46
C ASP A 105 44.30 10.37 -1.35
N ASN A 106 43.58 11.33 -1.91
CA ASN A 106 44.12 12.33 -2.82
C ASN A 106 44.37 13.69 -2.14
N THR A 107 45.08 13.71 -1.00
CA THR A 107 45.33 14.91 -0.17
C THR A 107 45.95 16.10 -0.93
N THR A 108 46.71 15.84 -1.98
CA THR A 108 47.46 16.85 -2.77
C THR A 108 46.61 17.63 -3.79
N LEU A 109 45.32 17.29 -3.95
CA LEU A 109 44.44 17.96 -4.90
C LEU A 109 44.30 19.47 -4.64
N PRO A 110 44.22 20.31 -5.70
CA PRO A 110 43.99 21.75 -5.60
C PRO A 110 42.81 22.12 -4.72
N LYS A 111 42.94 23.23 -3.97
CA LYS A 111 41.87 23.77 -3.11
C LYS A 111 40.55 24.01 -3.86
N SER A 112 40.62 24.41 -5.13
CA SER A 112 39.42 24.56 -5.98
C SER A 112 38.64 23.26 -6.13
N ILE A 113 39.32 22.14 -6.43
CA ILE A 113 38.71 20.81 -6.54
C ILE A 113 38.15 20.35 -5.18
N ARG A 114 38.84 20.62 -4.07
CA ARG A 114 38.33 20.32 -2.73
C ARG A 114 37.05 21.07 -2.39
N THR A 115 36.92 22.33 -2.79
CA THR A 115 35.69 23.10 -2.57
C THR A 115 34.51 22.47 -3.31
N ILE A 116 34.73 22.02 -4.56
CA ILE A 116 33.73 21.36 -5.39
C ILE A 116 33.33 20.02 -4.78
N SER A 117 34.32 19.21 -4.40
CA SER A 117 34.11 17.93 -3.71
C SER A 117 33.25 18.06 -2.46
N ARG A 118 33.52 19.07 -1.62
CA ARG A 118 32.71 19.36 -0.43
C ARG A 118 31.28 19.74 -0.77
N GLN A 119 31.04 20.41 -1.91
CA GLN A 119 29.70 20.73 -2.37
C GLN A 119 28.98 19.45 -2.85
N THR A 120 29.63 18.63 -3.68
CA THR A 120 29.10 17.32 -4.11
C THR A 120 28.71 16.46 -2.91
N MET A 121 29.59 16.34 -1.91
CA MET A 121 29.33 15.58 -0.68
C MET A 121 28.09 16.09 0.05
N ARG A 122 27.93 17.42 0.19
CA ARG A 122 26.73 18.02 0.79
C ARG A 122 25.47 17.67 0.02
N ASP A 123 25.54 17.70 -1.31
CA ASP A 123 24.39 17.37 -2.16
C ASP A 123 24.04 15.88 -2.08
N LEU A 124 25.03 14.98 -2.03
CA LEU A 124 24.82 13.54 -1.80
C LEU A 124 24.18 13.27 -0.43
N GLN A 125 24.67 13.91 0.63
CA GLN A 125 24.12 13.81 1.99
C GLN A 125 22.69 14.36 2.07
N PHE A 126 22.42 15.44 1.34
CA PHE A 126 21.07 15.98 1.20
C PHE A 126 20.14 14.97 0.52
N GLN A 127 20.54 14.40 -0.63
CA GLN A 127 19.76 13.35 -1.31
C GLN A 127 19.51 12.14 -0.40
N ASN A 128 20.50 11.72 0.37
CA ASN A 128 20.36 10.63 1.34
C ASN A 128 19.25 10.92 2.36
N THR A 129 19.19 12.15 2.86
CA THR A 129 18.15 12.57 3.80
C THR A 129 16.75 12.56 3.17
N ILE A 130 16.65 13.01 1.92
CA ILE A 130 15.37 13.03 1.19
C ILE A 130 14.89 11.61 0.91
N ILE A 131 15.76 10.74 0.39
CA ILE A 131 15.42 9.35 0.10
C ILE A 131 15.06 8.60 1.39
N LYS A 132 15.74 8.87 2.52
CA LYS A 132 15.35 8.33 3.83
C LYS A 132 13.93 8.74 4.22
N SER A 133 13.59 9.99 3.96
CA SER A 133 12.24 10.50 4.21
C SER A 133 11.20 9.83 3.30
N LEU A 134 11.53 9.60 2.03
CA LEU A 134 10.67 8.86 1.09
C LEU A 134 10.48 7.40 1.52
N HIS A 135 11.55 6.73 1.96
CA HIS A 135 11.48 5.36 2.49
C HIS A 135 10.59 5.28 3.73
N SER A 136 10.72 6.20 4.68
CA SER A 136 9.82 6.26 5.84
C SER A 136 8.36 6.49 5.42
N ARG A 137 8.12 7.33 4.41
CA ARG A 137 6.77 7.56 3.85
C ARG A 137 6.21 6.31 3.17
N SER A 138 7.03 5.54 2.48
CA SER A 138 6.62 4.29 1.83
C SER A 138 6.26 3.22 2.87
N LYS A 139 7.04 3.10 3.95
CA LYS A 139 6.72 2.22 5.09
C LYS A 139 5.43 2.61 5.80
N ALA A 140 5.21 3.90 6.02
CA ALA A 140 3.93 4.37 6.57
C ALA A 140 2.73 4.05 5.65
N LEU A 141 2.93 4.07 4.32
CA LEU A 141 1.90 3.68 3.35
C LEU A 141 1.64 2.17 3.37
N GLU A 142 2.69 1.35 3.49
CA GLU A 142 2.59 -0.10 3.67
C GLU A 142 1.74 -0.45 4.91
N ASP A 143 2.08 0.14 6.07
CA ASP A 143 1.35 -0.07 7.31
C ASP A 143 -0.12 0.36 7.20
N ARG A 144 -0.36 1.50 6.54
CA ARG A 144 -1.70 2.02 6.29
C ARG A 144 -2.52 1.06 5.42
N LEU A 145 -1.96 0.55 4.33
CA LEU A 145 -2.64 -0.42 3.46
C LEU A 145 -2.92 -1.75 4.18
N ARG A 146 -1.96 -2.23 4.99
CA ARG A 146 -2.17 -3.41 5.83
C ARG A 146 -3.33 -3.20 6.81
N ASN A 147 -3.42 -2.02 7.43
CA ASN A 147 -4.53 -1.67 8.31
C ASN A 147 -5.87 -1.66 7.56
N GLU A 148 -5.92 -1.10 6.34
CA GLU A 148 -7.13 -1.11 5.52
C GLU A 148 -7.58 -2.51 5.13
N ILE A 149 -6.66 -3.37 4.71
CA ILE A 149 -6.96 -4.77 4.38
C ILE A 149 -7.56 -5.49 5.59
N ASN A 150 -6.92 -5.35 6.76
CA ASN A 150 -7.41 -5.96 8.00
C ASN A 150 -8.80 -5.41 8.39
N LEU A 151 -9.01 -4.10 8.25
CA LEU A 151 -10.30 -3.49 8.51
C LEU A 151 -11.38 -4.06 7.59
N ALA A 152 -11.09 -4.21 6.29
CA ALA A 152 -12.03 -4.79 5.33
C ALA A 152 -12.43 -6.22 5.72
N PHE A 153 -11.47 -7.09 6.07
CA PHE A 153 -11.77 -8.43 6.59
C PHE A 153 -12.66 -8.41 7.84
N ASN A 154 -12.34 -7.54 8.81
CA ASN A 154 -13.12 -7.41 10.03
C ASN A 154 -14.56 -6.94 9.76
N ILE A 155 -14.75 -6.03 8.80
CA ILE A 155 -16.08 -5.54 8.41
C ILE A 155 -16.92 -6.68 7.80
N VAL A 156 -16.34 -7.46 6.87
CA VAL A 156 -17.03 -8.61 6.25
C VAL A 156 -17.37 -9.67 7.31
N ALA A 157 -16.42 -10.04 8.17
CA ALA A 157 -16.68 -11.01 9.24
C ALA A 157 -17.77 -10.54 10.22
N GLN A 158 -17.80 -9.25 10.55
CA GLN A 158 -18.84 -8.67 11.40
C GLN A 158 -20.21 -8.65 10.70
N TYR A 159 -20.23 -8.44 9.39
CA TYR A 159 -21.45 -8.54 8.58
C TYR A 159 -21.99 -9.96 8.57
N ASP A 160 -21.18 -10.95 8.22
CA ASP A 160 -21.58 -12.36 8.17
C ASP A 160 -22.08 -12.86 9.53
N SER A 161 -21.41 -12.43 10.61
CA SER A 161 -21.85 -12.72 11.98
C SER A 161 -23.24 -12.15 12.28
N ARG A 162 -23.52 -10.91 11.84
CA ARG A 162 -24.85 -10.29 11.99
C ARG A 162 -25.91 -11.01 11.19
N ILE A 163 -25.60 -11.42 9.95
CA ILE A 163 -26.52 -12.19 9.11
C ILE A 163 -26.81 -13.56 9.73
N SER A 164 -25.77 -14.29 10.16
CA SER A 164 -25.90 -15.59 10.83
C SER A 164 -26.75 -15.52 12.10
N VAL A 165 -26.57 -14.49 12.94
CA VAL A 165 -27.40 -14.27 14.13
C VAL A 165 -28.86 -13.98 13.76
N ARG A 166 -29.12 -13.18 12.72
CA ARG A 166 -30.48 -12.92 12.23
C ARG A 166 -31.14 -14.18 11.68
N LEU A 167 -30.41 -14.95 10.88
CA LEU A 167 -30.87 -16.23 10.33
C LEU A 167 -31.18 -17.23 11.44
N SER A 168 -30.29 -17.36 12.43
CA SER A 168 -30.49 -18.25 13.57
C SER A 168 -31.74 -17.89 14.38
N LYS A 169 -32.01 -16.59 14.58
CA LYS A 169 -33.24 -16.13 15.23
C LYS A 169 -34.49 -16.46 14.41
N ALA A 170 -34.44 -16.26 13.09
CA ALA A 170 -35.54 -16.61 12.19
C ALA A 170 -35.80 -18.13 12.21
N MET A 171 -34.77 -18.96 12.13
CA MET A 171 -34.87 -20.42 12.25
C MET A 171 -35.45 -20.86 13.60
N GLN A 172 -35.10 -20.16 14.69
CA GLN A 172 -35.65 -20.45 16.01
C GLN A 172 -37.16 -20.17 16.05
N MET A 173 -37.60 -19.03 15.48
CA MET A 173 -39.02 -18.69 15.36
C MET A 173 -39.79 -19.68 14.48
N ASP A 174 -39.19 -20.10 13.37
CA ASP A 174 -39.77 -21.12 12.49
C ASP A 174 -39.87 -22.48 13.19
N SER A 175 -38.86 -22.87 13.96
CA SER A 175 -38.88 -24.10 14.76
C SER A 175 -39.99 -24.09 15.81
N PHE A 176 -40.23 -22.95 16.49
CA PHE A 176 -41.37 -22.81 17.40
C PHE A 176 -42.71 -22.95 16.68
N SER A 177 -42.85 -22.35 15.49
CA SER A 177 -44.06 -22.44 14.66
C SER A 177 -44.30 -23.88 14.19
N MET A 178 -43.26 -24.54 13.69
CA MET A 178 -43.31 -25.94 13.24
C MET A 178 -43.67 -26.89 14.38
N ARG A 179 -43.11 -26.68 15.58
CA ARG A 179 -43.48 -27.45 16.78
C ARG A 179 -44.96 -27.29 17.10
N THR A 180 -45.49 -26.07 16.99
CA THR A 180 -46.92 -25.79 17.22
C THR A 180 -47.79 -26.53 16.20
N ILE A 181 -47.44 -26.46 14.91
CA ILE A 181 -48.15 -27.17 13.84
C ILE A 181 -48.11 -28.68 14.06
N ALA A 182 -46.96 -29.24 14.43
CA ALA A 182 -46.82 -30.67 14.72
C ALA A 182 -47.68 -31.11 15.90
N ILE A 183 -47.73 -30.33 16.99
CA ILE A 183 -48.60 -30.60 18.14
C ILE A 183 -50.07 -30.58 17.74
N LEU A 184 -50.51 -29.57 16.99
CA LEU A 184 -51.88 -29.49 16.48
C LEU A 184 -52.20 -30.70 15.58
N GLY A 185 -51.28 -31.07 14.69
CA GLY A 185 -51.40 -32.25 13.84
C GLY A 185 -51.61 -33.53 14.65
N LEU A 186 -50.78 -33.78 15.66
CA LEU A 186 -50.90 -34.93 16.56
C LEU A 186 -52.24 -34.98 17.33
N LEU A 187 -52.76 -33.81 17.71
CA LEU A 187 -54.03 -33.72 18.45
C LEU A 187 -55.24 -34.01 17.55
N PHE A 188 -55.26 -33.45 16.33
CA PHE A 188 -56.43 -33.49 15.46
C PHE A 188 -56.46 -34.70 14.51
N LEU A 189 -55.32 -35.28 14.14
CA LEU A 189 -55.29 -36.45 13.23
C LEU A 189 -56.13 -37.63 13.74
N PRO A 190 -56.01 -38.07 15.01
CA PRO A 190 -56.80 -39.21 15.50
C PRO A 190 -58.32 -38.93 15.44
N GLY A 191 -58.73 -37.70 15.77
CA GLY A 191 -60.13 -37.29 15.75
C GLY A 191 -60.73 -37.21 14.34
N THR A 192 -59.96 -36.77 13.35
CA THR A 192 -60.41 -36.73 11.95
C THR A 192 -60.56 -38.14 11.36
N PHE A 193 -59.67 -39.07 11.69
CA PHE A 193 -59.81 -40.48 11.29
C PHE A 193 -61.11 -41.10 11.80
N ILE A 194 -61.47 -40.87 13.07
CA ILE A 194 -62.71 -41.39 13.66
C ILE A 194 -63.96 -40.79 12.97
N CYS A 195 -63.95 -39.49 12.68
CA CYS A 195 -65.08 -38.84 12.00
C CYS A 195 -65.31 -39.39 10.59
N VAL A 196 -64.24 -39.63 9.82
CA VAL A 196 -64.33 -40.20 8.46
C VAL A 196 -64.82 -41.65 8.49
N SER A 197 -64.36 -42.46 9.44
CA SER A 197 -64.83 -43.85 9.58
C SER A 197 -66.31 -43.97 9.96
N ASN A 198 -66.91 -42.96 10.61
CA ASN A 198 -68.34 -42.95 10.94
C ASN A 198 -69.25 -42.46 9.78
N ILE A 199 -68.69 -41.98 8.67
CA ILE A 199 -69.44 -41.49 7.50
C ILE A 199 -69.59 -42.56 6.40
N GLN A 200 -68.88 -43.70 6.51
CA GLN A 200 -68.96 -44.81 5.55
C GLN A 200 -69.90 -45.97 5.96
N TYR A 201 -70.76 -45.77 6.97
CA TYR A 201 -71.77 -46.74 7.39
C TYR A 201 -73.20 -46.22 7.17
#